data_AF-A0A8C2RRN6-F1
#
_entry.id   AF-A0A8C2RRN6-F1
#
_cell.length_a   1.000
_cell.length_b   1.000
_cell.length_c   1.000
_cell.angle_alpha   90.00
_cell.angle_beta   90.00
_cell.angle_gamma   90.00
#
_symmetry.space_group_name_H-M   'P 1'
#
loop_
_entity.id
_entity.type
_entity.pdbx_description
1 polymer ?
#
loop_
_entity_poly.entity_id
_entity_poly.type
_entity_poly.pdbx_seq_one_letter_code
_entity_poly.pdbx_strand_id
1 'polypeptide(L)'
;MICQTVGQAKKHPSLIPFFLFNGAGGTRAVLYVLRLALFNPLLNNNNWNKLGPDGQYKFYSVNVDYSKLKKEGPDIYMKHFTMKLLRMKVFQKTFAQFST
;
A
#
# COMPACT_ATOMS: atom_id res chain seq x y z
N MET A 1 26.84 -15.37 -34.36
CA MET A 1 25.70 -14.44 -34.62
C MET A 1 25.88 -13.10 -33.91
N ILE A 2 26.03 -13.02 -32.59
CA ILE A 2 26.17 -11.72 -31.86
C ILE A 2 27.38 -10.89 -32.34
N CYS A 3 28.54 -11.52 -32.57
CA CYS A 3 29.74 -10.83 -33.05
C CYS A 3 29.55 -10.21 -34.45
N GLN A 4 28.70 -10.82 -35.29
CA GLN A 4 28.38 -10.28 -36.62
C GLN A 4 27.52 -9.02 -36.49
N THR A 5 26.53 -9.02 -35.59
CA THR A 5 25.70 -7.85 -35.31
C THR A 5 26.50 -6.68 -34.76
N VAL A 6 27.48 -6.94 -33.88
CA VAL A 6 28.41 -5.92 -33.37
C VAL A 6 29.31 -5.38 -34.49
N GLY A 7 29.78 -6.26 -35.39
CA GLY A 7 30.53 -5.84 -36.58
C GLY A 7 29.72 -4.96 -37.53
N GLN A 8 28.42 -5.23 -37.70
CA GLN A 8 27.51 -4.40 -38.51
C GLN A 8 27.22 -3.04 -37.85
N ALA A 9 27.01 -3.01 -36.54
CA ALA A 9 26.81 -1.78 -35.78
C ALA A 9 28.02 -0.84 -35.83
N LYS A 10 29.24 -1.39 -35.94
CA LYS A 10 30.47 -0.62 -36.16
C LYS A 10 30.56 -0.01 -37.56
N LYS A 11 30.03 -0.68 -38.59
CA LYS A 11 30.01 -0.18 -39.98
C LYS A 11 28.98 0.93 -40.19
N HIS A 12 27.89 0.89 -39.44
CA HIS A 12 26.78 1.84 -39.53
C HIS A 12 26.50 2.48 -38.16
N PRO A 13 27.15 3.61 -37.82
CA PRO A 13 27.07 4.21 -36.48
C PRO A 13 25.67 4.67 -36.07
N SER A 14 24.76 4.88 -37.04
CA SER A 14 23.34 5.16 -36.77
C SER A 14 22.58 4.00 -36.11
N LEU A 15 23.08 2.75 -36.19
CA LEU A 15 22.46 1.61 -35.51
C LEU A 15 22.78 1.54 -34.02
N ILE A 16 23.86 2.18 -33.56
CA ILE A 16 24.27 2.18 -32.15
C ILE A 16 23.18 2.76 -31.23
N PRO A 17 22.65 3.97 -31.47
CA PRO A 17 21.58 4.52 -30.63
C PRO A 17 20.31 3.65 -30.68
N PHE A 18 20.00 3.06 -31.83
CA PHE A 18 18.86 2.15 -31.97
C PHE A 18 18.98 0.92 -31.06
N PHE A 19 20.15 0.27 -31.01
CA PHE A 19 20.38 -0.86 -30.10
C PHE A 19 20.33 -0.46 -28.62
N LEU A 20 20.81 0.73 -28.28
CA LEU A 20 20.75 1.23 -26.90
C LEU A 20 19.31 1.46 -26.43
N PHE A 21 18.47 2.11 -27.24
CA PHE A 21 17.07 2.34 -26.89
C PHE A 21 16.26 1.04 -26.79
N ASN A 22 16.40 0.15 -27.76
CA ASN A 22 15.69 -1.14 -27.76
C ASN A 22 16.19 -2.06 -26.64
N GLY A 23 17.51 -2.12 -26.43
CA GLY A 23 18.11 -2.89 -25.35
C GLY A 23 17.69 -2.38 -23.97
N ALA A 24 17.81 -1.08 -23.72
CA ALA A 24 17.38 -0.48 -22.47
C ALA A 24 15.87 -0.62 -22.22
N GLY A 25 15.05 -0.53 -23.28
CA GLY A 25 13.60 -0.74 -23.20
C GLY A 25 13.26 -2.18 -22.85
N GLY A 26 13.85 -3.16 -23.55
CA GLY A 26 13.63 -4.58 -23.32
C GLY A 26 14.09 -5.03 -21.93
N THR A 27 15.30 -4.65 -21.52
CA THR A 27 15.81 -4.95 -20.17
C THR A 27 14.92 -4.35 -19.09
N ARG A 28 14.43 -3.12 -19.27
CA ARG A 28 13.54 -2.47 -18.30
C ARG A 28 12.19 -3.14 -18.19
N ALA A 29 11.61 -3.58 -19.31
CA ALA A 29 10.35 -4.32 -19.32
C ALA A 29 10.49 -5.65 -18.55
N VAL A 30 11.55 -6.41 -18.81
CA VAL A 30 11.82 -7.68 -18.12
C VAL A 30 12.06 -7.45 -16.62
N LEU A 31 12.88 -6.46 -16.25
CA LEU A 31 13.11 -6.12 -14.85
C LEU A 31 11.84 -5.67 -14.12
N TYR A 32 10.95 -4.94 -14.79
CA TYR A 32 9.67 -4.52 -14.22
C TYR A 32 8.74 -5.71 -13.97
N VAL A 33 8.64 -6.62 -14.95
CA VAL A 33 7.86 -7.86 -14.82
C VAL A 33 8.44 -8.76 -13.73
N LEU A 34 9.77 -8.88 -13.63
CA LEU A 34 10.43 -9.64 -12.57
C LEU A 34 10.17 -9.03 -11.18
N ARG A 35 10.26 -7.70 -11.06
CA ARG A 35 9.91 -6.98 -9.83
C ARG A 35 8.46 -7.24 -9.44
N LEU A 36 7.54 -7.21 -10.41
CA LEU A 36 6.15 -7.58 -10.17
C LEU A 36 6.06 -9.03 -9.71
N ALA A 37 6.68 -9.99 -10.40
CA ALA A 37 6.61 -11.39 -10.01
C ALA A 37 7.10 -11.66 -8.57
N LEU A 38 8.15 -10.95 -8.13
CA LEU A 38 8.76 -11.14 -6.81
C LEU A 38 8.09 -10.32 -5.68
N PHE A 39 7.63 -9.10 -5.97
CA PHE A 39 7.15 -8.15 -4.95
C PHE A 39 5.65 -7.86 -5.06
N ASN A 40 4.93 -8.54 -5.94
CA ASN A 40 3.48 -8.45 -6.03
C ASN A 40 2.83 -9.25 -4.89
N PRO A 41 2.08 -8.60 -3.98
CA PRO A 41 1.37 -9.27 -2.89
C PRO A 41 0.31 -10.27 -3.38
N LEU A 42 -0.08 -10.20 -4.67
CA LEU A 42 -1.06 -11.13 -5.25
C LEU A 42 -0.53 -12.56 -5.46
N LEU A 43 0.78 -12.77 -5.61
CA LEU A 43 1.37 -14.11 -5.85
C LEU A 43 1.76 -14.83 -4.55
N ASN A 44 1.82 -14.11 -3.43
CA ASN A 44 2.04 -14.69 -2.10
C ASN A 44 0.68 -15.06 -1.49
N ASN A 45 0.23 -16.27 -1.82
CA ASN A 45 -1.07 -16.87 -1.50
C ASN A 45 -1.28 -17.18 0.00
N ASN A 46 -0.86 -16.27 0.91
CA ASN A 46 -1.02 -16.45 2.35
C ASN A 46 -1.17 -15.15 3.17
N ASN A 47 -1.17 -13.96 2.55
CA ASN A 47 -1.18 -12.68 3.30
C ASN A 47 -2.46 -11.85 3.14
N TRP A 48 -3.45 -12.33 2.38
CA TRP A 48 -4.66 -11.57 2.06
C TRP A 48 -5.65 -11.46 3.23
N ASN A 49 -5.55 -12.34 4.21
CA ASN A 49 -6.38 -12.31 5.42
C ASN A 49 -5.70 -11.60 6.61
N LYS A 50 -4.53 -10.97 6.39
CA LYS A 50 -3.76 -10.25 7.43
C LYS A 50 -3.62 -8.75 7.16
N LEU A 51 -3.97 -8.25 5.98
CA LEU A 51 -4.08 -6.81 5.75
C LEU A 51 -5.40 -6.34 6.38
N GLY A 52 -5.30 -5.64 7.50
CA GLY A 52 -6.42 -4.89 8.06
C GLY A 52 -6.90 -3.80 7.08
N PRO A 53 -8.07 -3.19 7.31
CA PRO A 53 -8.70 -2.17 6.45
C PRO A 53 -7.84 -0.92 6.16
N ASP A 54 -6.75 -0.73 6.89
CA ASP A 54 -5.69 0.27 6.69
C ASP A 54 -4.59 -0.18 5.71
N GLY A 55 -4.72 -1.37 5.11
CA GLY A 55 -3.75 -2.00 4.22
C GLY A 55 -3.62 -1.31 2.87
N GLN A 56 -3.30 -0.03 2.87
CA GLN A 56 -2.83 0.68 1.68
C GLN A 56 -1.51 0.05 1.24
N TYR A 57 -1.54 -0.64 0.10
CA TYR A 57 -0.32 -1.14 -0.53
C TYR A 57 0.61 0.00 -0.99
N LYS A 58 0.08 1.22 -1.15
CA LYS A 58 0.87 2.41 -1.49
C LYS A 58 1.20 3.21 -0.24
N PHE A 59 2.49 3.22 0.10
CA PHE A 59 3.08 3.90 1.27
C PHE A 59 2.88 5.42 1.30
N TYR A 60 2.65 6.05 0.15
CA TYR A 60 2.38 7.48 0.05
C TYR A 60 1.66 7.75 -1.27
N SER A 61 0.58 8.52 -1.19
CA SER A 61 -0.16 8.95 -2.37
C SER A 61 -0.46 10.43 -2.21
N VAL A 62 0.21 11.25 -3.01
CA VAL A 62 0.06 12.72 -3.00
C VAL A 62 -1.40 13.16 -3.14
N ASN A 63 -2.23 12.32 -3.76
CA ASN A 63 -3.63 12.59 -4.03
C ASN A 63 -4.60 12.00 -2.99
N VAL A 64 -4.11 11.32 -1.94
CA VAL A 64 -5.00 10.74 -0.92
C VAL A 64 -5.18 11.73 0.22
N ASP A 65 -6.44 12.06 0.49
CA ASP A 65 -6.84 12.86 1.63
C ASP A 65 -6.99 11.97 2.86
N TYR A 66 -5.92 11.91 3.65
CA TYR A 66 -5.82 11.07 4.84
C TYR A 66 -6.84 11.41 5.94
N SER A 67 -7.47 12.59 5.89
CA SER A 67 -8.49 12.99 6.85
C SER A 67 -9.81 12.21 6.71
N LYS A 68 -10.05 11.62 5.53
CA LYS A 68 -11.29 10.90 5.17
C LYS A 68 -11.15 9.37 5.26
N LEU A 69 -9.98 8.87 5.64
CA LEU A 69 -9.76 7.43 5.81
C LEU A 69 -10.54 6.91 7.02
N LYS A 70 -11.15 5.73 6.87
CA LYS A 70 -11.87 5.06 7.96
C LYS A 70 -10.87 4.73 9.06
N LYS A 71 -10.96 5.45 10.17
CA LYS A 71 -10.28 5.06 11.40
C LYS A 71 -11.10 3.92 12.01
N GLU A 72 -10.55 2.71 12.06
CA GLU A 72 -11.21 1.58 12.76
C GLU A 72 -11.16 1.73 14.29
N GLY A 73 -10.51 2.76 14.81
CA GLY A 73 -10.48 3.07 16.22
C GLY A 73 -11.64 3.98 16.64
N PRO A 74 -12.35 3.67 17.74
CA PRO A 74 -13.27 4.65 18.33
C PRO A 74 -12.48 5.87 18.80
N ASP A 75 -12.97 7.06 18.43
CA ASP A 75 -12.37 8.33 18.81
C ASP A 75 -12.13 8.35 20.32
N ILE A 76 -10.89 8.63 20.72
CA ILE A 76 -10.44 8.56 22.12
C ILE A 76 -11.36 9.40 23.03
N TYR A 77 -11.86 10.53 22.50
CA TYR A 77 -12.82 11.41 23.13
C TYR A 77 -14.21 10.76 23.34
N MET A 78 -14.69 9.95 22.39
CA MET A 78 -15.98 9.25 22.48
C MET A 78 -15.96 8.11 23.51
N LYS A 79 -14.83 7.39 23.62
CA LYS A 79 -14.64 6.37 24.67
C LYS A 79 -14.67 6.99 26.07
N HIS A 80 -13.97 8.10 26.28
CA HIS A 80 -13.97 8.79 27.57
C HIS A 80 -15.38 9.29 27.94
N PHE A 81 -16.11 9.86 26.98
CA PHE A 81 -17.45 10.41 27.23
C PHE A 81 -18.45 9.31 27.60
N THR A 82 -18.47 8.20 26.85
CA THR A 82 -19.40 7.09 27.09
C THR A 82 -19.16 6.40 28.42
N MET A 83 -17.89 6.22 28.82
CA MET A 83 -17.55 5.66 30.14
C MET A 83 -17.97 6.59 31.29
N LYS A 84 -17.81 7.92 31.12
CA LYS A 84 -18.27 8.92 32.10
C LYS A 84 -19.80 8.89 32.24
N LEU A 85 -20.52 8.78 31.12
CA LEU A 85 -21.98 8.71 31.09
C LEU A 85 -22.50 7.42 31.75
N LEU A 86 -21.85 6.27 31.49
CA LEU A 86 -22.21 4.99 32.11
C LEU A 86 -22.00 5.03 33.63
N ARG A 87 -20.87 5.60 34.09
CA ARG A 87 -20.58 5.75 35.52
C ARG A 87 -21.61 6.63 36.24
N MET A 88 -22.03 7.74 35.60
CA MET A 88 -23.10 8.59 36.14
C MET A 88 -24.45 7.87 36.19
N LYS A 89 -24.81 7.08 35.17
CA LYS A 89 -26.05 6.30 35.16
C LYS A 89 -26.08 5.22 36.25
N VAL A 90 -24.96 4.54 36.47
CA VAL A 90 -24.84 3.55 37.56
C VAL A 90 -25.02 4.25 38.91
N PHE A 91 -24.31 5.36 39.15
CA PHE A 91 -24.42 6.13 40.39
C PHE A 91 -25.85 6.61 40.68
N GLN A 92 -26.54 7.14 39.66
CA GLN A 92 -27.95 7.56 39.76
C GLN A 92 -28.89 6.39 40.09
N LYS A 93 -28.66 5.22 39.47
CA LYS A 93 -29.46 4.02 39.75
C LYS A 93 -29.27 3.53 41.18
N THR A 94 -28.04 3.56 41.70
CA THR A 94 -27.73 3.19 43.09
C THR A 94 -28.33 4.18 44.09
N PHE A 95 -28.32 5.48 43.77
CA PHE A 95 -28.93 6.52 44.60
C PHE A 95 -30.47 6.38 44.66
N ALA A 96 -31.10 6.09 43.52
CA ALA A 96 -32.54 5.86 43.45
C ALA A 96 -33.01 4.62 44.25
N GLN A 97 -32.17 3.59 44.35
CA GLN A 97 -32.46 2.39 45.15
C GLN A 97 -32.25 2.59 46.66
N PHE A 98 -31.44 3.57 47.07
CA PHE A 98 -31.19 3.88 48.49
C PHE A 98 -32.23 4.84 49.09
N SER A 99 -33.00 5.53 48.24
CA SER A 99 -34.03 6.49 48.64
C SER A 99 -35.44 5.88 48.83
N THR A 100 -35.56 4.55 48.76
CA THR A 100 -36.80 3.76 48.99
C THR A 100 -36.56 2.74 50.08
#